data_AF-M3AMG7-F1
#
_entry.id   AF-M3AMG7-F1
#
_cell.length_a   1.000
_cell.length_b   1.000
_cell.length_c   1.000
_cell.angle_alpha   90.00
_cell.angle_beta   90.00
_cell.angle_gamma   90.00
#
_symmetry.space_group_name_H-M   'P 1'
#
loop_
_entity.id
_entity.type
_entity.pdbx_description
1 polymer ?
#
loop_
_entity_poly.entity_id
_entity_poly.type
_entity_poly.pdbx_seq_one_letter_code
_entity_poly.pdbx_strand_id
1 'polypeptide(L)'
;TSGTSSLSETERHDPPAFQPLNASPGKAWPKPPGPNPVTMYRSVKCGMNMAFREWVRILGNDGVKVWAVSSRFLATNLAGIGAEKLKLIGAIDPADVAEGKRDSDAGKIIRKDEIQ
;
A
#
# COMPACT_ATOMS: atom_id res chain seq x y z
N THR A 1 3.55 0.95 -3.63
CA THR A 1 3.19 1.68 -2.39
C THR A 1 2.22 0.85 -1.58
N SER A 2 1.60 1.37 -0.53
CA SER A 2 0.46 0.71 0.12
C SER A 2 -0.53 1.74 0.61
N GLY A 3 -1.81 1.41 0.53
CA GLY A 3 -2.85 2.24 1.12
C GLY A 3 -2.69 2.39 2.62
N THR A 4 -2.35 1.31 3.30
CA THR A 4 -2.16 1.33 4.75
C THR A 4 -0.97 2.17 5.22
N SER A 5 -0.20 2.76 4.30
CA SER A 5 0.91 3.69 4.56
C SER A 5 0.68 5.11 4.03
N SER A 6 -0.55 5.43 3.61
CA SER A 6 -0.96 6.81 3.38
C SER A 6 -1.11 7.55 4.70
N LEU A 7 -0.68 8.81 4.80
CA LEU A 7 -0.99 9.64 5.97
C LEU A 7 -2.50 9.71 6.19
N SER A 8 -3.25 10.03 5.13
CA SER A 8 -4.71 10.12 5.16
C SER A 8 -5.41 8.84 5.61
N GLU A 9 -4.87 7.66 5.30
CA GLU A 9 -5.50 6.39 5.65
C GLU A 9 -5.08 5.84 7.02
N THR A 10 -3.97 6.33 7.58
CA THR A 10 -3.56 5.96 8.94
C THR A 10 -4.50 6.53 10.01
N GLU A 11 -5.32 7.52 9.65
CA GLU A 11 -6.31 8.15 10.53
C GLU A 11 -7.72 7.59 10.34
N ARG A 12 -7.94 6.73 9.34
CA ARG A 12 -9.27 6.22 9.01
C ARG A 12 -9.69 5.09 9.92
N HIS A 13 -10.91 5.17 10.41
CA HIS A 13 -11.58 4.11 11.17
C HIS A 13 -12.87 3.66 10.49
N ASP A 14 -13.30 4.31 9.40
CA ASP A 14 -14.58 4.03 8.78
C ASP A 14 -14.68 2.63 8.14
N PRO A 15 -13.70 2.10 7.37
CA PRO A 15 -13.83 0.79 6.77
C PRO A 15 -13.44 -0.28 7.80
N PRO A 16 -14.15 -1.42 7.87
CA PRO A 16 -13.84 -2.50 8.81
C PRO A 16 -12.39 -2.99 8.73
N ALA A 17 -11.75 -2.89 7.56
CA ALA A 17 -10.35 -3.28 7.37
C ALA A 17 -9.34 -2.36 8.07
N PHE A 18 -9.66 -1.06 8.27
CA PHE A 18 -8.75 -0.13 8.94
C PHE A 18 -8.92 -0.11 10.46
N GLN A 19 -10.10 -0.48 10.98
CA GLN A 19 -10.37 -0.52 12.41
C GLN A 19 -9.30 -1.28 13.22
N PRO A 20 -9.01 -2.58 12.97
CA PRO A 20 -7.99 -3.30 13.72
C PRO A 20 -6.57 -2.83 13.40
N LEU A 21 -6.35 -2.17 12.26
CA LEU A 21 -5.03 -1.73 11.81
C LEU A 21 -4.61 -0.39 12.42
N ASN A 22 -5.57 0.51 12.63
CA ASN A 22 -5.37 1.85 13.18
C ASN A 22 -5.74 1.96 14.66
N ALA A 23 -6.39 0.93 15.23
CA ALA A 23 -6.66 0.89 16.66
C ALA A 23 -5.36 0.95 17.48
N SER A 24 -5.41 1.71 18.56
CA SER A 24 -4.34 1.68 19.57
C SER A 24 -4.30 0.29 20.23
N PRO A 25 -3.10 -0.28 20.48
CA PRO A 25 -3.00 -1.52 21.23
C PRO A 25 -3.43 -1.29 22.68
N GLY A 26 -3.78 -2.38 23.37
CA GLY A 26 -4.11 -2.36 24.79
C GLY A 26 -3.01 -1.75 25.67
N LYS A 27 -3.38 -1.39 26.91
CA LYS A 27 -2.45 -0.88 27.92
C LYS A 27 -1.40 -1.94 28.29
N ALA A 28 -0.32 -1.52 28.96
CA ALA A 28 0.87 -2.30 29.37
C ALA A 28 2.00 -2.41 28.34
N TRP A 29 3.19 -2.74 28.84
CA TRP A 29 4.45 -2.95 28.11
C TRP A 29 5.13 -4.23 28.63
N PRO A 30 5.86 -4.98 27.77
CA PRO A 30 5.96 -4.78 26.33
C PRO A 30 4.63 -5.04 25.61
N LYS A 31 4.44 -4.43 24.43
CA LYS A 31 3.27 -4.74 23.61
C LYS A 31 3.37 -6.20 23.14
N PRO A 32 2.27 -6.97 23.19
CA PRO A 32 2.27 -8.32 22.64
C PRO A 32 2.58 -8.27 21.14
N PRO A 33 3.25 -9.29 20.59
CA PRO A 33 3.50 -9.37 19.16
C PRO A 33 2.15 -9.36 18.40
N GLY A 34 2.02 -8.43 17.46
CA GLY A 34 0.86 -8.34 16.57
C GLY A 34 0.99 -9.29 15.38
N PRO A 35 -0.12 -9.70 14.75
CA PRO A 35 -0.13 -10.65 13.63
C PRO A 35 0.53 -10.12 12.35
N ASN A 36 0.81 -8.81 12.26
CA ASN A 36 1.43 -8.18 11.12
C ASN A 36 2.42 -7.12 11.64
N PRO A 37 3.65 -7.01 11.10
CA PRO A 37 4.60 -5.97 11.50
C PRO A 37 4.18 -4.60 10.91
N VAL A 38 3.00 -4.11 11.29
CA VAL A 38 2.35 -2.90 10.74
C VAL A 38 3.29 -1.71 10.81
N THR A 39 3.99 -1.53 11.92
CA THR A 39 4.95 -0.44 12.11
C THR A 39 6.04 -0.45 11.03
N MET A 40 6.74 -1.58 10.87
CA MET A 40 7.82 -1.69 9.89
C MET A 40 7.29 -1.60 8.45
N TYR A 41 6.16 -2.26 8.18
CA TYR A 41 5.51 -2.20 6.88
C TYR A 41 5.16 -0.76 6.48
N ARG A 42 4.56 0.01 7.41
CA ARG A 42 4.21 1.42 7.18
C ARG A 42 5.43 2.29 6.97
N SER A 43 6.45 2.17 7.82
CA SER A 43 7.67 2.96 7.70
C SER A 43 8.34 2.75 6.34
N VAL A 44 8.49 1.50 5.90
CA VAL A 44 9.12 1.19 4.61
C VAL A 44 8.27 1.67 3.44
N LYS A 45 6.95 1.47 3.47
CA LYS A 45 6.07 1.91 2.37
C LYS A 45 5.92 3.43 2.30
N CYS A 46 5.94 4.12 3.44
CA CYS A 46 5.99 5.58 3.51
C CYS A 46 7.31 6.11 2.91
N GLY A 47 8.45 5.54 3.32
CA GLY A 47 9.76 5.88 2.74
C GLY A 47 9.81 5.64 1.22
N MET A 48 9.23 4.53 0.75
CA MET A 48 9.11 4.23 -0.68
C MET A 48 8.26 5.28 -1.42
N ASN A 49 7.21 5.83 -0.79
CA ASN A 49 6.43 6.92 -1.41
C ASN A 49 7.33 8.16 -1.62
N MET A 50 8.21 8.47 -0.67
CA MET A 50 9.15 9.59 -0.81
C MET A 50 10.23 9.31 -1.86
N ALA A 51 10.76 8.09 -1.93
CA ALA A 51 11.68 7.69 -2.99
C ALA A 51 11.04 7.82 -4.38
N PHE A 52 9.78 7.41 -4.52
CA PHE A 52 9.01 7.63 -5.75
C PHE A 52 8.88 9.10 -6.11
N ARG A 53 8.55 9.98 -5.15
CA ARG A 53 8.47 11.42 -5.39
C ARG A 53 9.79 11.99 -5.92
N GLU A 54 10.91 11.48 -5.42
CA GLU A 54 12.23 11.88 -5.89
C GLU A 54 12.49 11.41 -7.33
N TRP A 55 12.11 10.18 -7.69
CA TRP A 55 12.23 9.71 -9.07
C TRP A 55 11.42 10.55 -10.06
N VAL A 56 10.21 10.97 -9.69
CA VAL A 56 9.41 11.89 -10.50
C VAL A 56 10.13 13.22 -10.71
N ARG A 57 10.81 13.74 -9.67
CA ARG A 57 11.54 15.01 -9.73
C ARG A 57 12.79 14.91 -10.61
N ILE A 58 13.60 13.87 -10.42
CA ILE A 58 14.91 13.77 -11.08
C ILE A 58 14.82 13.33 -12.54
N LEU A 59 13.84 12.50 -12.89
CA LEU A 59 13.67 11.98 -14.26
C LEU A 59 12.69 12.82 -15.10
N GLY A 60 12.04 13.82 -14.49
CA GLY A 60 10.96 14.57 -15.12
C GLY A 60 11.38 15.32 -16.39
N ASN A 61 12.58 15.92 -16.38
CA ASN A 61 13.11 16.62 -17.55
C ASN A 61 13.56 15.68 -18.68
N ASP A 62 13.78 14.40 -18.36
CA ASP A 62 14.13 13.36 -19.33
C ASP A 62 12.88 12.75 -19.99
N GLY A 63 11.68 13.21 -19.64
CA GLY A 63 10.41 12.71 -20.17
C GLY A 63 10.03 11.32 -19.68
N VAL A 64 10.71 10.79 -18.65
CA VAL A 64 10.41 9.48 -18.08
C VAL A 64 9.15 9.55 -17.24
N LYS A 65 8.18 8.68 -17.55
CA LYS A 65 6.95 8.54 -16.76
C LYS A 65 7.19 7.56 -15.62
N VAL A 66 6.74 7.94 -14.42
CA VAL A 66 6.91 7.14 -13.20
C VAL A 66 5.57 7.02 -12.51
N TRP A 67 5.25 5.83 -12.00
CA TRP A 67 4.06 5.57 -11.18
C TRP A 67 4.43 4.81 -9.93
N ALA A 68 3.64 5.01 -8.88
CA ALA A 68 3.72 4.22 -7.68
C ALA A 68 2.40 3.47 -7.50
N VAL A 69 2.42 2.14 -7.53
CA VAL A 69 1.17 1.35 -7.52
C VAL A 69 0.90 0.72 -6.16
N SER A 70 -0.33 0.89 -5.66
CA SER A 70 -0.87 0.15 -4.51
C SER A 70 -1.86 -0.91 -5.02
N SER A 71 -1.49 -2.17 -4.91
CA SER A 71 -2.16 -3.28 -5.60
C SER A 71 -3.38 -3.88 -4.89
N ARG A 72 -4.06 -3.16 -3.97
CA ARG A 72 -5.12 -3.71 -3.09
C ARG A 72 -4.62 -4.98 -2.33
N PHE A 73 -5.53 -5.70 -1.68
CA PHE A 73 -5.21 -6.93 -0.96
C PHE A 73 -5.12 -8.10 -1.94
N LEU A 74 -3.90 -8.54 -2.25
CA LEU A 74 -3.65 -9.55 -3.28
C LEU A 74 -3.49 -10.97 -2.74
N ALA A 75 -4.00 -11.94 -3.49
CA ALA A 75 -3.84 -13.37 -3.28
C ALA A 75 -2.39 -13.79 -3.63
N THR A 76 -1.46 -13.47 -2.74
CA THR A 76 -0.03 -13.76 -2.88
C THR A 76 0.45 -14.74 -1.82
N ASN A 77 1.73 -15.11 -1.85
CA ASN A 77 2.35 -15.85 -0.74
C ASN A 77 3.24 -14.95 0.14
N LEU A 78 3.14 -13.62 0.04
CA LEU A 78 4.06 -12.69 0.71
C LEU A 78 4.01 -12.78 2.25
N ALA A 79 2.85 -13.13 2.81
CA ALA A 79 2.65 -13.29 4.25
C ALA A 79 2.78 -14.75 4.72
N GLY A 80 3.19 -15.69 3.85
CA GLY A 80 3.24 -17.13 4.17
C GLY A 80 1.88 -17.80 4.38
N ILE A 81 0.78 -17.09 4.10
CA ILE A 81 -0.60 -17.58 4.27
C ILE A 81 -1.05 -18.43 3.05
N GLY A 82 -0.44 -18.22 1.88
CA GLY A 82 -0.81 -18.87 0.62
C GLY A 82 -1.98 -18.17 -0.10
N ALA A 83 -1.90 -18.14 -1.43
CA ALA A 83 -2.85 -17.41 -2.28
C ALA A 83 -4.29 -17.90 -2.11
N GLU A 84 -4.51 -19.22 -2.01
CA GLU A 84 -5.85 -19.80 -1.85
C GLU A 84 -6.53 -19.34 -0.56
N LYS A 85 -5.81 -19.40 0.57
CA LYS A 85 -6.35 -18.93 1.86
C LYS A 85 -6.61 -17.43 1.86
N LEU A 86 -5.76 -16.65 1.19
CA LEU A 86 -6.00 -15.21 1.04
C LEU A 86 -7.25 -14.91 0.20
N LYS A 87 -7.54 -15.69 -0.86
CA LYS A 87 -8.78 -15.54 -1.64
C LYS A 87 -10.03 -15.74 -0.78
N LEU A 88 -9.99 -16.67 0.18
CA LEU A 88 -11.11 -16.90 1.11
C LEU A 88 -11.45 -15.69 1.98
N ILE A 89 -10.48 -14.80 2.23
CA ILE A 89 -10.66 -13.57 3.00
C ILE A 89 -10.68 -12.31 2.13
N GLY A 90 -11.03 -12.45 0.85
CA GLY A 90 -11.29 -11.35 -0.05
C GLY A 90 -10.07 -10.79 -0.78
N ALA A 91 -8.95 -11.52 -0.79
CA ALA A 91 -7.81 -11.13 -1.62
C ALA A 91 -8.08 -11.40 -3.11
N ILE A 92 -7.62 -10.50 -3.96
CA ILE A 92 -7.85 -10.54 -5.41
C ILE A 92 -6.59 -10.96 -6.16
N ASP A 93 -6.73 -11.36 -7.41
CA ASP A 93 -5.57 -11.61 -8.26
C ASP A 93 -4.85 -10.29 -8.61
N PRO A 94 -3.52 -10.32 -8.82
CA PRO A 94 -2.78 -9.14 -9.26
C PRO A 94 -3.37 -8.61 -10.56
N ALA A 95 -3.66 -7.31 -10.61
CA ALA A 95 -4.05 -6.64 -11.84
C ALA A 95 -2.81 -6.10 -12.56
N ASP A 96 -2.83 -6.14 -13.89
CA ASP A 96 -1.77 -5.54 -14.72
C ASP A 96 -1.73 -4.02 -14.56
N VAL A 97 -0.53 -3.51 -14.31
CA VAL A 97 -0.18 -2.11 -14.53
C VAL A 97 0.32 -2.03 -15.96
N ALA A 98 -0.60 -2.03 -16.92
CA ALA A 98 -0.23 -2.00 -18.33
C ALA A 98 0.19 -0.58 -18.74
N GLU A 99 1.35 -0.48 -19.40
CA GLU A 99 1.82 0.72 -20.11
C GLU A 99 0.73 1.31 -21.02
N GLY A 100 0.62 2.63 -21.07
CA GLY A 100 -0.34 3.35 -21.92
C GLY A 100 -1.73 3.55 -21.30
N LYS A 101 -2.16 2.71 -20.34
CA LYS A 101 -3.52 2.85 -19.75
C LYS A 101 -3.63 3.95 -18.69
N ARG A 102 -2.53 4.30 -18.03
CA ARG A 102 -2.50 5.24 -16.90
C ARG A 102 -1.49 6.37 -17.11
N ASP A 103 -1.18 6.69 -18.36
CA ASP A 103 -0.22 7.72 -18.73
C ASP A 103 -0.59 9.13 -18.25
N SER A 104 -1.89 9.43 -18.21
CA SER A 104 -2.42 10.67 -17.62
C SER A 104 -2.11 10.83 -16.14
N ASP A 105 -1.81 9.74 -15.44
CA ASP A 105 -1.57 9.70 -14.01
C ASP A 105 -0.06 9.58 -13.68
N ALA A 106 0.80 9.82 -14.67
CA ALA A 106 2.24 9.87 -14.44
C ALA A 106 2.58 10.85 -13.29
N GLY A 107 3.49 10.44 -12.42
CA GLY A 107 3.88 11.19 -11.23
C GLY A 107 2.94 11.04 -10.03
N LYS A 108 1.94 10.17 -10.11
CA LYS A 108 0.98 9.90 -9.03
C LYS A 108 1.16 8.52 -8.39
N ILE A 109 0.67 8.42 -7.16
CA ILE A 109 0.46 7.13 -6.49
C ILE A 109 -0.94 6.65 -6.88
N ILE A 110 -1.02 5.52 -7.56
CA ILE A 110 -2.27 5.02 -8.15
C ILE A 110 -2.75 3.73 -7.50
N ARG A 111 -4.06 3.60 -7.47
CA ARG A 111 -4.80 2.37 -7.20
C ARG A 111 -5.62 1.99 -8.43
N LYS A 112 -6.30 0.87 -8.34
CA LYS A 112 -7.17 0.35 -9.41
C LYS A 112 -8.12 1.44 -9.93
N ASP A 113 -8.81 2.14 -9.02
CA ASP A 113 -9.92 3.02 -9.37
C ASP A 113 -9.75 4.47 -8.87
N GLU A 114 -8.61 4.80 -8.26
CA GLU A 114 -8.38 6.11 -7.63
C GLU A 114 -6.90 6.52 -7.61
N ILE A 115 -6.65 7.80 -7.34
CA ILE A 115 -5.34 8.37 -7.02
C ILE A 115 -5.30 8.57 -5.50
N GLN A 116 -4.20 8.14 -4.88
CA GLN A 116 -4.00 8.23 -3.43
C GLN A 116 -3.34 9.55 -3.02
#